data_AF-A0A3B8P1A8-F1
#
_entry.id   AF-A0A3B8P1A8-F1
#
_cell.length_a   1.000
_cell.length_b   1.000
_cell.length_c   1.000
_cell.angle_alpha   90.00
_cell.angle_beta   90.00
_cell.angle_gamma   90.00
#
_symmetry.space_group_name_H-M   'P 1'
#
loop_
_entity.id
_entity.type
_entity.pdbx_description
1 polymer ?
#
loop_
_entity_poly.entity_id
_entity_poly.type
_entity_poly.pdbx_seq_one_letter_code
_entity_poly.pdbx_strand_id
1 'polypeptide(L)'
;GGLFLNAQTEGEYASVLAHELAHLSQRHFARGIEAQQRMQLPMMAALMAGIVLAAGGAGDAGIGMIAGTQAAAIQEQRRFSRQNEQEADRVGIQNLEKAGYDPRNMPTMF
;
A
#
# COMPACT_ATOMS: atom_id res chain seq x y z
N GLY A 1 3.80 15.20 -18.65
CA GLY A 1 2.69 16.13 -18.35
C GLY A 1 1.34 15.47 -18.59
N GLY A 2 1.06 14.33 -17.96
CA GLY A 2 -0.24 13.65 -18.11
C GLY A 2 -1.33 14.32 -17.28
N LEU A 3 -1.09 14.51 -15.98
CA LEU A 3 -2.05 15.12 -15.05
C LEU A 3 -2.51 16.52 -15.49
N PHE A 4 -1.57 17.39 -15.88
CA PHE A 4 -1.89 18.76 -16.33
C PHE A 4 -2.77 18.81 -17.58
N LEU A 5 -2.70 17.80 -18.45
CA LEU A 5 -3.52 17.71 -19.66
C LEU A 5 -4.87 17.01 -19.43
N ASN A 6 -5.05 16.30 -18.32
CA ASN A 6 -6.25 15.52 -18.03
C ASN A 6 -7.14 16.16 -16.95
N ALA A 7 -6.59 17.03 -16.10
CA ALA A 7 -7.38 17.81 -15.15
C ALA A 7 -8.21 18.86 -15.90
N GLN A 8 -9.52 18.86 -15.69
CA GLN A 8 -10.46 19.81 -16.29
C GLN A 8 -10.54 21.11 -15.49
N THR A 9 -10.19 21.05 -14.19
CA THR A 9 -10.17 22.21 -13.31
C THR A 9 -8.88 22.29 -12.49
N GLU A 10 -8.56 23.49 -12.01
CA GLU A 10 -7.47 23.67 -11.04
C GLU A 10 -7.71 22.85 -9.76
N GLY A 11 -8.97 22.72 -9.33
CA GLY A 11 -9.34 21.93 -8.16
C GLY A 11 -9.03 20.44 -8.31
N GLU A 12 -9.26 19.87 -9.49
CA GLU A 12 -8.89 18.49 -9.84
C GLU A 12 -7.36 18.29 -9.89
N TYR A 13 -6.64 19.27 -10.43
CA TYR A 13 -5.18 19.24 -10.43
C TYR A 13 -4.63 19.30 -8.99
N ALA A 14 -5.15 20.23 -8.19
CA ALA A 14 -4.77 20.41 -6.79
C ALA A 14 -5.09 19.17 -5.95
N SER A 15 -6.19 18.47 -6.24
CA SER A 15 -6.59 17.29 -5.47
C SER A 15 -5.63 16.11 -5.64
N VAL A 16 -5.17 15.85 -6.86
CA VAL A 16 -4.13 14.83 -7.11
C VAL A 16 -2.81 15.25 -6.47
N LEU A 17 -2.40 16.52 -6.58
CA LEU A 17 -1.19 17.00 -5.91
C LEU A 17 -1.26 16.85 -4.38
N ALA A 18 -2.42 17.15 -3.78
CA ALA A 18 -2.61 17.02 -2.34
C ALA A 18 -2.50 15.56 -1.87
N HIS A 19 -3.02 14.60 -2.66
CA HIS A 19 -2.89 13.17 -2.41
C HIS A 19 -1.41 12.73 -2.49
N GLU A 20 -0.69 13.12 -3.55
CA GLU A 20 0.73 12.75 -3.73
C GLU A 20 1.63 13.38 -2.66
N LEU A 21 1.37 14.64 -2.29
CA LEU A 21 2.05 15.29 -1.17
C LEU A 21 1.73 14.61 0.17
N ALA A 22 0.52 14.06 0.34
CA ALA A 22 0.19 13.26 1.51
C ALA A 22 0.96 11.93 1.52
N HIS A 23 1.14 11.25 0.39
CA HIS A 23 2.03 10.08 0.32
C HIS A 23 3.46 10.42 0.76
N LEU A 24 3.97 11.57 0.32
CA LEU A 24 5.30 12.03 0.66
C LEU A 24 5.42 12.41 2.14
N SER A 25 4.52 13.25 2.66
CA SER A 25 4.55 13.73 4.05
C SER A 25 4.38 12.59 5.05
N GLN A 26 3.52 11.61 4.72
CA GLN A 26 3.28 10.42 5.51
C GLN A 26 4.33 9.32 5.26
N ARG A 27 5.35 9.58 4.43
CA ARG A 27 6.49 8.69 4.16
C ARG A 27 6.05 7.29 3.72
N HIS A 28 4.97 7.15 2.95
CA HIS A 28 4.40 5.85 2.56
C HIS A 28 5.42 4.94 1.87
N PHE A 29 6.27 5.50 1.01
CA PHE A 29 7.34 4.76 0.35
C PHE A 29 8.37 4.19 1.36
N ALA A 30 8.89 5.03 2.25
CA ALA A 30 9.87 4.60 3.25
C ALA A 30 9.27 3.58 4.23
N ARG A 31 8.03 3.82 4.71
CA ARG A 31 7.31 2.87 5.57
C ARG A 31 7.04 1.55 4.85
N GLY A 32 6.79 1.58 3.54
CA GLY A 32 6.65 0.38 2.71
C GLY A 32 7.92 -0.45 2.65
N ILE A 33 9.08 0.19 2.44
CA ILE A 33 10.39 -0.47 2.49
C ILE A 33 10.64 -1.08 3.88
N GLU A 34 10.41 -0.31 4.94
CA GLU A 34 10.59 -0.79 6.32
C GLU A 34 9.67 -1.99 6.63
N ALA A 35 8.40 -1.94 6.21
CA ALA A 35 7.46 -3.04 6.38
C ALA A 35 7.93 -4.30 5.63
N GLN A 36 8.40 -4.16 4.39
CA GLN A 36 8.95 -5.26 3.61
C GLN A 36 10.18 -5.89 4.29
N GLN A 37 11.10 -5.07 4.78
CA GLN A 37 12.29 -5.55 5.50
C GLN A 37 11.90 -6.31 6.79
N ARG A 38 10.93 -5.79 7.55
CA ARG A 38 10.43 -6.46 8.77
C ARG A 38 9.80 -7.82 8.47
N MET A 39 9.17 -7.97 7.30
CA MET A 39 8.55 -9.24 6.88
C MET A 39 9.54 -10.28 6.36
N GLN A 40 10.78 -9.91 6.05
CA GLN A 40 11.77 -10.82 5.47
C GLN A 40 12.07 -12.02 6.37
N LEU A 41 12.33 -11.79 7.66
CA LEU A 41 12.68 -12.86 8.60
C LEU A 41 11.49 -13.81 8.87
N PRO A 42 10.26 -13.34 9.17
CA PRO A 42 9.09 -14.21 9.28
C PRO A 42 8.83 -15.04 8.04
N MET A 43 8.96 -14.46 6.85
CA MET A 43 8.75 -15.15 5.58
C MET A 43 9.77 -16.27 5.36
N MET A 44 11.05 -16.01 5.66
CA MET A 44 12.10 -17.02 5.60
C MET A 44 11.85 -18.15 6.60
N ALA A 45 11.47 -17.84 7.84
CA ALA A 45 11.16 -18.85 8.84
C ALA A 45 9.99 -19.74 8.44
N ALA A 46 8.91 -19.14 7.91
CA ALA A 46 7.73 -19.87 7.45
C ALA A 46 8.03 -20.75 6.22
N LEU A 47 8.86 -20.27 5.29
CA LEU A 47 9.34 -21.08 4.16
C LEU A 47 10.16 -22.30 4.65
N MET A 48 11.10 -22.08 5.57
CA MET A 48 11.91 -23.17 6.14
C MET A 48 11.05 -24.20 6.88
N ALA A 49 10.07 -23.75 7.66
CA ALA A 49 9.12 -24.64 8.34
C ALA A 49 8.33 -25.50 7.34
N GLY A 50 7.86 -24.90 6.24
CA GLY A 50 7.17 -25.63 5.17
C GLY A 50 8.05 -26.68 4.50
N ILE A 51 9.33 -26.38 4.25
CA ILE A 51 10.30 -27.33 3.70
C ILE A 51 10.53 -28.51 4.66
N VAL A 52 10.73 -28.23 5.95
CA VAL A 52 10.93 -29.26 6.98
C VAL A 52 9.71 -30.19 7.06
N LEU A 53 8.50 -29.65 7.03
CA LEU A 53 7.27 -30.46 7.02
C LEU A 53 7.17 -31.34 5.76
N ALA A 54 7.48 -30.78 4.59
CA ALA A 54 7.44 -31.54 3.34
C ALA A 54 8.45 -32.70 3.36
N ALA A 55 9.67 -32.45 3.83
CA ALA A 55 10.72 -33.47 3.96
C ALA A 55 10.41 -34.53 5.03
N GLY A 56 9.64 -34.18 6.07
CA GLY A 56 9.23 -35.06 7.17
C GLY A 56 8.12 -36.05 6.85
N GLY A 57 7.71 -36.17 5.57
CA GLY A 57 6.66 -37.09 5.14
C GLY A 57 5.27 -36.45 5.00
N ALA A 58 5.14 -35.14 5.24
CA ALA A 58 3.90 -34.38 5.07
C ALA A 58 4.00 -33.44 3.85
N GLY A 59 4.33 -33.99 2.68
CA GLY A 59 4.58 -33.27 1.43
C GLY A 59 3.51 -32.23 1.09
N ASP A 60 2.25 -32.67 1.00
CA ASP A 60 1.12 -31.80 0.65
C ASP A 60 0.88 -30.68 1.68
N ALA A 61 1.03 -31.00 2.97
CA ALA A 61 0.89 -30.02 4.04
C ALA A 61 2.02 -28.98 4.02
N GLY A 62 3.26 -29.41 3.76
CA GLY A 62 4.40 -28.53 3.61
C GLY A 62 4.26 -27.59 2.41
N ILE A 63 3.84 -28.11 1.25
CA ILE A 63 3.55 -27.31 0.05
C ILE A 63 2.40 -26.33 0.33
N GLY A 64 1.33 -26.79 0.98
CA GLY A 64 0.21 -25.95 1.38
C GLY A 64 0.60 -24.81 2.31
N MET A 65 1.50 -25.07 3.27
CA MET A 65 2.04 -24.05 4.16
C MET A 65 2.86 -23.00 3.42
N ILE A 66 3.72 -23.41 2.48
CA ILE A 66 4.52 -22.48 1.66
C ILE A 66 3.61 -21.60 0.81
N ALA A 67 2.61 -22.18 0.14
CA ALA A 67 1.64 -21.44 -0.65
C ALA A 67 0.81 -20.48 0.23
N GLY A 68 0.34 -20.94 1.39
CA GLY A 68 -0.42 -20.14 2.35
C GLY A 68 0.38 -18.95 2.90
N THR A 69 1.66 -19.16 3.18
CA THR A 69 2.57 -18.10 3.64
C THR A 69 2.74 -17.02 2.58
N GLN A 70 2.93 -17.40 1.31
CA GLN A 70 3.02 -16.44 0.21
C GLN A 70 1.71 -15.67 0.01
N ALA A 71 0.57 -16.36 0.05
CA ALA A 71 -0.74 -15.73 -0.04
C ALA A 71 -0.97 -14.73 1.10
N ALA A 72 -0.58 -15.08 2.33
CA ALA A 72 -0.66 -14.20 3.48
C ALA A 72 0.21 -12.95 3.32
N ALA A 73 1.43 -13.09 2.79
CA ALA A 73 2.33 -11.96 2.52
C ALA A 73 1.74 -10.98 1.50
N ILE A 74 1.20 -11.50 0.39
CA ILE A 74 0.53 -10.70 -0.63
C ILE A 74 -0.69 -9.99 -0.02
N GLN A 75 -1.46 -10.69 0.82
CA GLN A 75 -2.62 -10.11 1.47
C GLN A 75 -2.23 -8.95 2.41
N GLU A 76 -1.15 -9.12 3.18
CA GLU A 76 -0.67 -8.07 4.08
C GLU A 76 -0.13 -6.86 3.30
N GLN A 77 0.61 -7.09 2.21
CA GLN A 77 1.04 -6.01 1.32
C GLN A 77 -0.15 -5.20 0.77
N ARG A 78 -1.20 -5.89 0.30
CA ARG A 78 -2.42 -5.22 -0.20
C ARG A 78 -3.16 -4.47 0.91
N ARG A 79 -3.20 -5.01 2.13
CA ARG A 79 -3.80 -4.35 3.28
C ARG A 79 -3.03 -3.08 3.64
N PHE A 80 -1.71 -3.14 3.68
CA PHE A 80 -0.84 -2.00 3.95
C PHE A 80 -1.00 -0.90 2.88
N SER A 81 -1.02 -1.26 1.59
CA SER A 81 -1.29 -0.30 0.51
C SER A 81 -2.63 0.40 0.68
N ARG A 82 -3.73 -0.34 0.93
CA ARG A 82 -5.05 0.27 1.17
C ARG A 82 -5.06 1.22 2.37
N GLN A 83 -4.32 0.92 3.43
CA GLN A 83 -4.20 1.81 4.59
C GLN A 83 -3.48 3.10 4.23
N ASN A 84 -2.44 3.03 3.40
CA ASN A 84 -1.73 4.20 2.90
C ASN A 84 -2.62 5.09 2.02
N GLU A 85 -3.40 4.51 1.10
CA GLU A 85 -4.35 5.27 0.26
C GLU A 85 -5.37 6.01 1.13
N GLN A 86 -5.99 5.31 2.09
CA GLN A 86 -6.95 5.92 3.02
C GLN A 86 -6.34 7.04 3.86
N GLU A 87 -5.08 6.87 4.27
CA GLU A 87 -4.34 7.90 5.00
C GLU A 87 -4.01 9.10 4.11
N ALA A 88 -3.59 8.86 2.87
CA ALA A 88 -3.29 9.88 1.88
C ALA A 88 -4.55 10.69 1.52
N ASP A 89 -5.69 10.05 1.34
CA ASP A 89 -6.97 10.71 1.08
C ASP A 89 -7.37 11.62 2.25
N ARG A 90 -7.31 11.09 3.47
CA ARG A 90 -7.67 11.84 4.68
C ARG A 90 -6.76 13.07 4.88
N VAL A 91 -5.46 12.92 4.72
CA VAL A 91 -4.48 14.01 4.88
C VAL A 91 -4.57 14.99 3.70
N GLY A 92 -4.75 14.48 2.48
CA GLY A 92 -4.94 15.26 1.26
C GLY A 92 -6.16 16.17 1.33
N ILE A 93 -7.31 15.66 1.77
CA ILE A 93 -8.53 16.44 2.03
C ILE A 93 -8.26 17.60 3.00
N GLN A 94 -7.59 17.33 4.12
CA GLN A 94 -7.26 18.35 5.11
C GLN A 94 -6.32 19.42 4.54
N ASN A 95 -5.40 19.03 3.67
CA ASN A 95 -4.47 19.96 3.02
C ASN A 95 -5.16 20.82 1.97
N LEU A 96 -6.10 20.25 1.19
CA LEU A 96 -6.93 21.00 0.23
C LEU A 96 -7.74 22.08 0.93
N GLU A 97 -8.44 21.71 2.01
CA GLU A 97 -9.25 22.65 2.79
C GLU A 97 -8.40 23.80 3.35
N LYS A 98 -7.23 23.48 3.92
CA LYS A 98 -6.28 24.49 4.43
C LYS A 98 -5.72 25.39 3.34
N ALA A 99 -5.59 24.88 2.12
CA ALA A 99 -5.14 25.63 0.95
C ALA A 99 -6.28 26.44 0.28
N GLY A 100 -7.52 26.35 0.77
CA GLY A 100 -8.67 27.07 0.24
C GLY A 100 -9.33 26.40 -0.98
N TYR A 101 -8.98 25.15 -1.29
CA TYR A 101 -9.63 24.36 -2.34
C TYR A 101 -10.81 23.58 -1.77
N ASP A 102 -11.80 23.32 -2.62
CA ASP A 102 -12.95 22.47 -2.29
C ASP A 102 -12.52 20.99 -2.22
N PRO A 103 -12.63 20.31 -1.06
CA PRO A 103 -12.28 18.89 -0.94
C PRO A 103 -13.12 17.96 -1.82
N ARG A 104 -14.29 18.42 -2.29
CA ARG A 104 -15.15 17.67 -3.21
C ARG A 104 -14.54 17.50 -4.61
N ASN A 105 -13.42 18.14 -4.91
CA ASN A 105 -12.65 17.94 -6.15
C ASN A 105 -11.75 16.70 -6.11
N MET A 106 -11.62 16.03 -4.95
CA MET A 106 -10.82 14.80 -4.85
C MET A 106 -11.52 13.62 -5.51
N PRO A 107 -12.81 13.32 -5.25
CA PRO A 107 -13.51 12.21 -5.89
C PRO A 107 -13.82 12.43 -7.38
N THR A 108 -13.60 13.61 -7.95
CA THR A 108 -13.90 13.88 -9.37
C THR A 108 -12.79 13.40 -10.31
N MET A 109 -11.59 13.11 -9.77
CA MET A 109 -10.46 12.55 -10.53
C MET A 109 -10.30 11.02 -10.40
N PHE A 110 -11.02 10.39 -9.48
CA PHE A 110 -10.93 8.96 -9.16
C PHE A 110 -12.26 8.25 -9.38
#